data_AF-A0A432UQ22-F1
#
_entry.id   AF-A0A432UQ22-F1
#
_cell.length_a   1.000
_cell.length_b   1.000
_cell.length_c   1.000
_cell.angle_alpha   90.00
_cell.angle_beta   90.00
_cell.angle_gamma   90.00
#
_symmetry.space_group_name_H-M   'P 1'
#
loop_
_entity.id
_entity.type
_entity.pdbx_description
1 polymer ?
#
loop_
_entity_poly.entity_id
_entity_poly.type
_entity_poly.pdbx_seq_one_letter_code
_entity_poly.pdbx_strand_id
1 'polypeptide(L)'
;MFKPVKLFRVTIQVPDKYMSLVLGILGDFKLLHLININETQLGKLGYVAGVEVDLLNRYERALERIGRLVRELDITGPVPPLEKAPRPDRDIFHIEERLSEIEDEVSSYIHQGRKAEKELSEKQDLIARLSLLEPAEIDFTRLDALKFVHCSFGILPAENLDRLEESLSDIHHSLVKIGGQKDKLVMAAFSLKKDKDVLERALRSAFFQELEFPPGLQGPVSQVIKDLKDELPSLEEKAAQAKAAKEEFRQKYSQVLLVMREQAYVAMILLRAQAKFGKIDHTYLLTGWLPVNLYDRLKDRIIKATEGQAVIDRVDPEDIREVREGIIKIPILFNNPLLIRPFEKLTSLYGTPSYQEVEPTVFLALSFVLLFGMMFGDVGHGLVLFLAGLYIFRRLYKYMDYGIILMECGVSSAVFGALYGSVFGLEDLIPALWLHPMKDINRFMMISAAIGIGMISLGLVLNLINIVKRRSWSELLSAGGLVGALLYWLLAGLAIRYVLSGPPLPVEITVAKAVSALLLFIMIIERPVRALVRRRKARKKGAKPGEQPGLGTMVLESTIEALDSVLRFLANTVSFVRVAAFALTHAAL
;
A
#
# COMPACT_ATOMS: atom_id res chain seq x y z
N MET A 1 23.41 -12.01 -4.27
CA MET A 1 23.09 -10.90 -5.19
C MET A 1 22.56 -11.42 -6.52
N PHE A 2 23.31 -12.21 -7.31
CA PHE A 2 22.79 -12.73 -8.60
C PHE A 2 21.87 -13.96 -8.49
N LYS A 3 21.55 -14.40 -7.27
CA LYS A 3 20.71 -15.57 -6.99
C LYS A 3 19.83 -15.24 -5.78
N PRO A 4 18.57 -15.69 -5.80
CA PRO A 4 17.72 -15.69 -4.61
C PRO A 4 18.38 -16.39 -3.43
N VAL A 5 18.00 -15.98 -2.23
CA VAL A 5 18.47 -16.62 -0.99
C VAL A 5 18.02 -18.08 -0.97
N LYS A 6 18.93 -18.99 -0.60
CA LYS A 6 18.60 -20.40 -0.44
C LYS A 6 17.60 -20.59 0.70
N LEU A 7 16.54 -21.34 0.44
CA LEU A 7 15.46 -21.63 1.40
C LEU A 7 15.39 -23.14 1.61
N PHE A 8 15.13 -23.55 2.85
CA PHE A 8 14.70 -24.90 3.18
C PHE A 8 13.18 -24.93 3.40
N ARG A 9 12.55 -26.05 3.04
CA ARG A 9 11.26 -26.38 3.63
C ARG A 9 11.53 -26.95 5.01
N VAL A 10 10.99 -26.30 6.02
CA VAL A 10 11.09 -26.73 7.41
C VAL A 10 9.73 -27.27 7.84
N THR A 11 9.75 -28.44 8.44
CA THR A 11 8.58 -29.07 9.04
C THR A 11 8.83 -29.16 10.54
N ILE A 12 7.93 -28.56 11.34
CA ILE A 12 8.05 -28.47 12.78
C ILE A 12 6.86 -29.21 13.40
N GLN A 13 7.15 -30.21 14.23
CA GLN A 13 6.15 -30.98 14.98
C GLN A 13 6.24 -30.58 16.45
N VAL A 14 5.13 -30.13 17.03
CA VAL A 14 5.09 -29.56 18.38
C VAL A 14 3.87 -30.08 19.13
N PRO A 15 4.01 -30.54 20.39
CA PRO A 15 2.87 -30.84 21.24
C PRO A 15 2.02 -29.60 21.54
N ASP A 16 0.69 -29.78 21.66
CA ASP A 16 -0.30 -28.70 21.89
C ASP A 16 0.12 -27.74 23.02
N LYS A 17 0.62 -28.28 24.13
CA LYS A 17 1.10 -27.53 25.31
C LYS A 17 2.12 -26.44 24.99
N TYR A 18 2.96 -26.61 23.96
CA TYR A 18 4.02 -25.66 23.61
C TYR A 18 3.69 -24.82 22.37
N MET A 19 2.48 -24.97 21.81
CA MET A 19 2.12 -24.33 20.55
C MET A 19 2.18 -22.80 20.62
N SER A 20 1.63 -22.21 21.69
CA SER A 20 1.69 -20.75 21.90
C SER A 20 3.11 -20.22 22.02
N LEU A 21 3.99 -20.98 22.68
CA LEU A 21 5.42 -20.63 22.83
C LEU A 21 6.13 -20.63 21.47
N VAL A 22 5.88 -21.66 20.66
CA VAL A 22 6.47 -21.76 19.32
C VAL A 22 5.94 -20.65 18.41
N LEU A 23 4.66 -20.29 18.50
CA LEU A 23 4.09 -19.17 17.74
C LEU A 23 4.76 -17.84 18.07
N GLY A 24 5.01 -17.55 19.35
CA GLY A 24 5.77 -16.37 19.74
C GLY A 24 7.18 -16.37 19.16
N ILE A 25 7.87 -17.52 19.20
CA ILE A 25 9.21 -17.66 18.59
C ILE A 25 9.17 -17.43 17.08
N LEU A 26 8.17 -17.99 16.39
CA LEU A 26 8.00 -17.78 14.94
C LEU A 26 7.72 -16.31 14.61
N GLY A 27 6.92 -15.64 15.44
CA GLY A 27 6.66 -14.20 15.34
C GLY A 27 7.92 -13.35 15.47
N ASP A 28 8.84 -13.71 16.38
CA ASP A 28 10.12 -13.00 16.55
C ASP A 28 11.01 -13.08 15.31
N PHE A 29 11.04 -14.24 14.63
CA PHE A 29 11.92 -14.45 13.48
C PHE A 29 11.43 -13.74 12.20
N LYS A 30 10.13 -13.39 12.09
CA LYS A 30 9.49 -12.61 11.01
C LYS A 30 9.71 -13.11 9.56
N LEU A 31 10.39 -14.24 9.35
CA LEU A 31 10.91 -14.69 8.05
C LEU A 31 10.47 -16.12 7.67
N LEU A 32 9.52 -16.71 8.40
CA LEU A 32 8.93 -18.00 8.03
C LEU A 32 7.72 -17.79 7.11
N HIS A 33 7.82 -18.24 5.86
CA HIS A 33 6.68 -18.25 4.94
C HIS A 33 5.88 -19.55 5.11
N LEU A 34 4.73 -19.48 5.77
CA LEU A 34 3.89 -20.63 6.08
C LEU A 34 3.24 -21.22 4.82
N ILE A 35 3.40 -22.53 4.64
CA ILE A 35 2.66 -23.29 3.63
C ILE A 35 1.31 -23.67 4.24
N ASN A 36 0.24 -23.46 3.49
CA ASN A 36 -1.10 -23.84 3.93
C ASN A 36 -1.23 -25.38 3.89
N ILE A 37 -1.45 -26.01 5.04
CA ILE A 37 -1.57 -27.47 5.11
C ILE A 37 -2.76 -27.97 4.26
N ASN A 38 -3.81 -27.15 4.07
CA ASN A 38 -4.99 -27.48 3.26
C ASN A 38 -4.63 -27.82 1.81
N GLU A 39 -3.55 -27.25 1.29
CA GLU A 39 -3.06 -27.45 -0.08
C GLU A 39 -2.18 -28.70 -0.19
N THR A 40 -1.76 -29.28 0.93
CA THR A 40 -0.94 -30.50 0.99
C THR A 40 -1.80 -31.76 1.08
N GLN A 41 -1.18 -32.93 0.89
CA GLN A 41 -1.89 -34.22 1.04
C GLN A 41 -2.49 -34.42 2.45
N LEU A 42 -1.87 -33.85 3.48
CA LEU A 42 -2.36 -33.89 4.86
C LEU A 42 -3.68 -33.13 5.05
N GLY A 43 -3.83 -31.98 4.39
CA GLY A 43 -5.08 -31.23 4.39
C GLY A 43 -6.24 -31.97 3.72
N LYS A 44 -5.96 -32.70 2.63
CA LYS A 44 -6.96 -33.56 1.96
C LYS A 44 -7.46 -34.72 2.83
N LEU A 45 -6.66 -35.12 3.83
CA LEU A 45 -7.02 -36.14 4.81
C LEU A 45 -7.75 -35.55 6.03
N GLY A 46 -7.98 -34.24 6.09
CA GLY A 46 -8.74 -33.57 7.16
C GLY A 46 -7.92 -33.15 8.38
N TYR A 47 -6.59 -33.29 8.36
CA TYR A 47 -5.71 -32.91 9.47
C TYR A 47 -5.40 -31.41 9.49
N VAL A 48 -6.43 -30.58 9.68
CA VAL A 48 -6.34 -29.12 9.71
C VAL A 48 -6.53 -28.64 11.14
N ALA A 49 -5.66 -27.74 11.61
CA ALA A 49 -5.83 -27.12 12.90
C ALA A 49 -7.04 -26.18 12.90
N GLY A 50 -7.93 -26.37 13.88
CA GLY A 50 -8.93 -25.36 14.22
C GLY A 50 -8.26 -24.13 14.83
N VAL A 51 -8.83 -22.96 14.56
CA VAL A 51 -8.46 -21.72 15.27
C VAL A 51 -9.22 -21.69 16.59
N GLU A 52 -8.55 -21.30 17.69
CA GLU A 52 -9.22 -21.02 18.96
C GLU A 52 -10.11 -19.77 18.81
N VAL A 53 -11.37 -20.00 18.47
CA VAL A 53 -12.35 -18.93 18.17
C VAL A 53 -12.58 -18.03 19.39
N ASP A 54 -12.62 -18.60 20.60
CA ASP A 54 -12.83 -17.81 21.82
C ASP A 54 -11.67 -16.83 22.06
N LEU A 55 -10.44 -17.31 21.94
CA LEU A 55 -9.25 -16.47 22.10
C LEU A 55 -9.16 -15.40 21.02
N LEU A 56 -9.48 -15.74 19.76
CA LEU A 56 -9.56 -14.77 18.67
C LEU A 56 -10.59 -13.67 18.95
N ASN A 57 -11.79 -14.05 19.40
CA ASN A 57 -12.86 -13.10 19.74
C ASN A 57 -12.47 -12.21 20.93
N ARG A 58 -11.70 -12.71 21.90
CA ARG A 58 -11.14 -11.89 22.99
C ARG A 58 -10.19 -10.82 22.46
N TYR A 59 -9.26 -11.18 21.57
CA TYR A 59 -8.36 -10.20 20.94
C TYR A 59 -9.10 -9.18 20.07
N GLU A 60 -10.11 -9.60 19.31
CA GLU A 60 -10.94 -8.68 18.51
C GLU A 60 -11.67 -7.67 19.40
N ARG A 61 -12.30 -8.13 20.49
CA ARG A 61 -12.92 -7.24 21.48
C ARG A 61 -11.92 -6.30 22.15
N ALA A 62 -10.73 -6.80 22.50
CA ALA A 62 -9.67 -5.97 23.09
C ALA A 62 -9.21 -4.87 22.10
N LEU A 63 -9.04 -5.20 20.82
CA LEU A 63 -8.68 -4.22 19.78
C LEU A 63 -9.77 -3.17 19.57
N GLU A 64 -11.04 -3.55 19.59
CA GLU A 64 -12.17 -2.61 19.51
C GLU A 64 -12.19 -1.66 20.70
N ARG A 65 -12.02 -2.19 21.92
CA ARG A 65 -11.91 -1.40 23.16
C ARG A 65 -10.75 -0.41 23.11
N ILE A 66 -9.54 -0.87 22.78
CA ILE A 66 -8.35 -0.01 22.60
C ILE A 66 -8.60 1.05 21.53
N GLY A 67 -9.21 0.67 20.40
CA GLY A 67 -9.55 1.57 19.31
C GLY A 67 -10.59 2.64 19.67
N ARG A 68 -11.48 2.38 20.64
CA ARG A 68 -12.38 3.40 21.21
C ARG A 68 -11.57 4.39 22.04
N LEU A 69 -10.75 3.93 22.99
CA LEU A 69 -9.92 4.81 23.83
C LEU A 69 -8.95 5.68 23.00
N VAL A 70 -8.30 5.11 21.99
CA VAL A 70 -7.38 5.84 21.10
C VAL A 70 -8.11 6.98 20.38
N ARG A 71 -9.36 6.75 19.94
CA ARG A 71 -10.19 7.78 19.32
C ARG A 71 -10.67 8.81 20.34
N GLU A 72 -11.13 8.37 21.50
CA GLU A 72 -11.66 9.28 22.52
C GLU A 72 -10.59 10.20 23.11
N LEU A 73 -9.35 9.72 23.22
CA LEU A 73 -8.19 10.50 23.66
C LEU A 73 -7.50 11.26 22.51
N ASP A 74 -7.98 11.18 21.26
CA ASP A 74 -7.31 11.62 20.02
C ASP A 74 -5.80 11.35 19.98
N ILE A 75 -5.40 10.12 20.33
CA ILE A 75 -3.99 9.73 20.29
C ILE A 75 -3.55 9.60 18.83
N THR A 76 -2.61 10.45 18.43
CA THR A 76 -1.96 10.40 17.12
C THR A 76 -0.47 10.14 17.31
N GLY A 77 0.07 9.14 16.61
CA GLY A 77 1.47 8.79 16.76
C GLY A 77 1.87 7.59 15.92
N PRO A 78 3.16 7.48 15.57
CA PRO A 78 3.67 6.29 14.94
C PRO A 78 3.57 5.11 15.90
N VAL A 79 3.25 3.96 15.33
CA VAL A 79 3.23 2.70 16.04
C VAL A 79 4.65 2.34 16.49
N PRO A 80 4.90 2.12 17.80
CA PRO A 80 6.21 1.70 18.28
C PRO A 80 6.49 0.25 17.82
N PRO A 81 7.73 -0.06 17.39
CA PRO A 81 8.09 -1.42 17.03
C PRO A 81 8.10 -2.33 18.26
N LEU A 82 7.51 -3.51 18.14
CA LEU A 82 7.59 -4.53 19.18
C LEU A 82 8.97 -5.21 19.18
N GLU A 83 9.60 -5.26 20.36
CA GLU A 83 10.86 -5.97 20.57
C GLU A 83 10.69 -7.50 20.53
N LYS A 84 9.56 -8.00 21.03
CA LYS A 84 9.22 -9.43 21.09
C LYS A 84 7.78 -9.65 20.66
N ALA A 85 7.55 -10.74 19.96
CA ALA A 85 6.22 -11.18 19.60
C ALA A 85 5.47 -11.68 20.85
N PRO A 86 4.18 -11.36 20.95
CA PRO A 86 3.34 -11.76 22.06
C PRO A 86 3.07 -13.26 22.05
N ARG A 87 2.79 -13.81 23.24
CA ARG A 87 2.26 -15.16 23.46
C ARG A 87 0.74 -15.06 23.56
N PRO A 88 -0.02 -15.54 22.55
CA PRO A 88 -1.45 -15.28 22.47
C PRO A 88 -2.25 -15.75 23.70
N ASP A 89 -1.89 -16.87 24.31
CA ASP A 89 -2.57 -17.47 25.46
C ASP A 89 -2.42 -16.68 26.76
N ARG A 90 -1.25 -16.09 27.01
CA ARG A 90 -0.94 -15.39 28.27
C ARG A 90 -1.17 -13.90 28.19
N ASP A 91 -0.78 -13.27 27.09
CA ASP A 91 -0.74 -11.82 27.00
C ASP A 91 -2.15 -11.21 26.94
N ILE A 92 -3.17 -11.97 26.51
CA ILE A 92 -4.56 -11.50 26.49
C ILE A 92 -5.05 -11.09 27.88
N PHE A 93 -4.68 -11.84 28.92
CA PHE A 93 -5.12 -11.57 30.29
C PHE A 93 -4.51 -10.26 30.79
N HIS A 94 -3.20 -10.06 30.56
CA HIS A 94 -2.53 -8.82 30.92
C HIS A 94 -3.06 -7.61 30.13
N ILE A 95 -3.39 -7.80 28.85
CA ILE A 95 -3.99 -6.74 28.02
C ILE A 95 -5.37 -6.39 28.55
N GLU A 96 -6.23 -7.36 28.82
CA GLU A 96 -7.60 -7.12 29.30
C GLU A 96 -7.62 -6.48 30.69
N GLU A 97 -6.77 -6.94 31.62
CA GLU A 97 -6.63 -6.37 32.97
C GLU A 97 -6.21 -4.90 32.87
N ARG A 98 -5.10 -4.63 32.18
CA ARG A 98 -4.58 -3.27 32.02
C ARG A 98 -5.54 -2.35 31.27
N LEU A 99 -6.26 -2.88 30.29
CA LEU A 99 -7.27 -2.12 29.54
C LEU A 99 -8.44 -1.72 30.43
N SER A 100 -8.86 -2.62 31.34
CA SER A 100 -9.96 -2.34 32.26
C SER A 100 -9.57 -1.27 33.28
N GLU A 101 -8.34 -1.32 33.82
CA GLU A 101 -7.80 -0.25 34.67
C GLU A 101 -7.84 1.14 33.98
N ILE A 102 -7.42 1.19 32.71
CA ILE A 102 -7.41 2.45 31.94
C ILE A 102 -8.84 2.92 31.64
N GLU A 103 -9.74 2.01 31.27
CA GLU A 103 -11.15 2.34 31.01
C GLU A 103 -11.83 2.88 32.28
N ASP A 104 -11.57 2.29 33.45
CA ASP A 104 -12.13 2.74 34.73
C ASP A 104 -11.63 4.13 35.10
N GLU A 105 -10.32 4.39 34.95
CA GLU A 105 -9.75 5.73 35.20
C GLU A 105 -10.32 6.78 34.24
N VAL A 106 -10.44 6.46 32.95
CA VAL A 106 -10.76 7.43 31.89
C VAL A 106 -12.28 7.67 31.74
N SER A 107 -13.11 6.65 31.98
CA SER A 107 -14.57 6.71 31.73
C SER A 107 -15.27 7.80 32.54
N SER A 108 -14.87 7.99 33.80
CA SER A 108 -15.45 9.00 34.70
C SER A 108 -15.27 10.44 34.15
N TYR A 109 -14.06 10.78 33.72
CA TYR A 109 -13.71 12.10 33.18
C TYR A 109 -14.31 12.32 31.79
N ILE A 110 -14.33 11.30 30.94
CA ILE A 110 -14.98 11.40 29.62
C ILE A 110 -16.48 11.65 29.77
N HIS A 111 -17.15 10.92 30.68
CA HIS A 111 -18.57 11.09 30.90
C HIS A 111 -18.91 12.48 31.46
N GLN A 112 -18.14 12.95 32.43
CA GLN A 112 -18.28 14.31 32.99
C GLN A 112 -18.02 15.39 31.93
N GLY A 113 -16.96 15.25 31.13
CA GLY A 113 -16.62 16.18 30.06
C GLY A 113 -17.71 16.26 28.99
N ARG A 114 -18.19 15.11 28.48
CA ARG A 114 -19.28 15.08 27.48
C ARG A 114 -20.57 15.69 28.02
N LYS A 115 -20.90 15.43 29.29
CA LYS A 115 -22.09 16.00 29.93
C LYS A 115 -21.97 17.53 30.06
N ALA A 116 -20.83 18.01 30.55
CA ALA A 116 -20.58 19.44 30.69
C ALA A 116 -20.56 20.17 29.33
N GLU A 117 -19.91 19.61 28.31
CA GLU A 117 -19.89 20.20 26.95
C GLU A 117 -21.29 20.24 26.33
N LYS A 118 -22.10 19.19 26.53
CA LYS A 118 -23.49 19.17 26.06
C LYS A 118 -24.34 20.21 26.76
N GLU A 119 -24.29 20.27 28.10
CA GLU A 119 -25.02 21.28 28.89
C GLU A 119 -24.58 22.71 28.55
N LEU A 120 -23.28 22.92 28.30
CA LEU A 120 -22.74 24.21 27.88
C LEU A 120 -23.32 24.62 26.52
N SER A 121 -23.30 23.73 25.53
CA SER A 121 -23.86 23.99 24.20
C SER A 121 -25.35 24.28 24.27
N GLU A 122 -26.13 23.49 25.03
CA GLU A 122 -27.58 23.68 25.18
C GLU A 122 -27.90 25.03 25.84
N LYS A 123 -27.14 25.44 26.87
CA LYS A 123 -27.34 26.74 27.52
C LYS A 123 -26.89 27.92 26.66
N GLN A 124 -25.80 27.79 25.91
CA GLN A 124 -25.36 28.82 24.95
C GLN A 124 -26.40 29.03 23.85
N ASP A 125 -26.96 27.94 23.31
CA ASP A 125 -28.05 28.01 22.33
C ASP A 125 -29.31 28.65 22.93
N LEU A 126 -29.66 28.32 24.18
CA LEU A 126 -30.79 28.93 24.88
C LEU A 126 -30.58 30.42 25.11
N ILE A 127 -29.39 30.84 25.56
CA ILE A 127 -29.04 32.26 25.72
C ILE A 127 -29.12 32.99 24.38
N ALA A 128 -28.63 32.39 23.28
CA ALA A 128 -28.73 32.98 21.96
C ALA A 128 -30.19 33.19 21.54
N ARG A 129 -31.07 32.22 21.78
CA ARG A 129 -32.52 32.37 21.51
C ARG A 129 -33.18 33.44 22.39
N LEU A 130 -32.89 33.45 23.68
CA LEU A 130 -33.43 34.42 24.63
C LEU A 130 -32.95 35.85 24.34
N SER A 131 -31.71 36.02 23.87
CA SER A 131 -31.18 37.34 23.50
C SER A 131 -31.94 38.01 22.36
N LEU A 132 -32.59 37.22 21.49
CA LEU A 132 -33.48 37.76 20.44
C LEU A 132 -34.77 38.37 21.00
N LEU A 133 -35.17 37.99 22.21
CA LEU A 133 -36.37 38.47 22.90
C LEU A 133 -36.10 39.60 23.90
N GLU A 134 -34.83 39.88 24.20
CA GLU A 134 -34.40 40.92 25.14
C GLU A 134 -35.00 42.31 24.86
N PRO A 135 -35.14 42.79 23.61
CA PRO A 135 -35.70 44.10 23.33
C PRO A 135 -37.17 44.29 23.73
N ALA A 136 -37.92 43.20 23.91
CA ALA A 136 -39.34 43.25 24.23
C ALA A 136 -39.65 43.20 25.74
N GLU A 137 -38.63 43.17 26.61
CA GLU A 137 -38.78 43.17 28.08
C GLU A 137 -39.84 42.17 28.60
N ILE A 138 -39.87 40.98 28.00
CA ILE A 138 -40.91 39.98 28.25
C ILE A 138 -40.67 39.29 29.60
N ASP A 139 -41.75 39.05 30.34
CA ASP A 139 -41.75 38.28 31.59
C ASP A 139 -42.41 36.92 31.38
N PHE A 140 -41.63 35.84 31.49
CA PHE A 140 -42.10 34.47 31.30
C PHE A 140 -43.15 34.07 32.35
N THR A 141 -43.08 34.64 33.55
CA THR A 141 -44.07 34.43 34.63
C THR A 141 -45.47 34.87 34.21
N ARG A 142 -45.53 35.98 33.45
CA ARG A 142 -46.80 36.55 32.98
C ARG A 142 -47.32 35.80 31.76
N LEU A 143 -46.43 35.29 30.91
CA LEU A 143 -46.78 34.45 29.77
C LEU A 143 -47.39 33.12 30.19
N ASP A 144 -46.81 32.45 31.17
CA ASP A 144 -47.34 31.17 31.70
C ASP A 144 -48.67 31.35 32.44
N ALA A 145 -48.93 32.54 32.98
CA ALA A 145 -50.19 32.87 33.64
C ALA A 145 -51.38 33.08 32.65
N LEU A 146 -51.13 33.16 31.34
CA LEU A 146 -52.16 33.39 30.32
C LEU A 146 -53.06 32.15 30.16
N LYS A 147 -54.28 32.24 30.70
CA LYS A 147 -55.26 31.15 30.61
C LYS A 147 -55.96 31.05 29.26
N PHE A 148 -56.18 32.17 28.57
CA PHE A 148 -57.05 32.26 27.39
C PHE A 148 -56.33 32.56 26.07
N VAL A 149 -55.07 32.99 26.14
CA VAL A 149 -54.25 33.41 24.99
C VAL A 149 -53.15 32.39 24.76
N HIS A 150 -52.87 32.09 23.49
CA HIS A 150 -51.71 31.34 23.04
C HIS A 150 -50.69 32.30 22.45
N CYS A 151 -49.41 32.07 22.73
CA CYS A 151 -48.30 32.89 22.28
C CYS A 151 -47.23 32.00 21.66
N SER A 152 -46.76 32.37 20.46
CA SER A 152 -45.62 31.77 19.78
C SER A 152 -44.59 32.84 19.45
N PHE A 153 -43.32 32.53 19.72
CA PHE A 153 -42.19 33.39 19.39
C PHE A 153 -41.41 32.78 18.25
N GLY A 154 -40.86 33.59 17.36
CA GLY A 154 -40.12 33.04 16.24
C GLY A 154 -39.59 34.08 15.27
N ILE A 155 -38.91 33.57 14.26
CA ILE A 155 -38.27 34.36 13.22
C ILE A 155 -39.08 34.21 11.93
N LEU A 156 -39.50 35.34 11.36
CA LEU A 156 -40.22 35.43 10.10
C LEU A 156 -39.35 36.13 9.03
N PRO A 157 -39.27 35.60 7.80
CA PRO A 157 -38.72 36.34 6.67
C PRO A 157 -39.54 37.61 6.39
N ALA A 158 -38.89 38.76 6.21
CA ALA A 158 -39.59 40.04 6.08
C ALA A 158 -40.60 40.09 4.92
N GLU A 159 -40.33 39.37 3.83
CA GLU A 159 -41.18 39.28 2.63
C GLU A 159 -42.52 38.57 2.86
N ASN A 160 -42.64 37.77 3.93
CA ASN A 160 -43.83 36.98 4.21
C ASN A 160 -44.75 37.60 5.26
N LEU A 161 -44.44 38.80 5.76
CA LEU A 161 -45.26 39.48 6.77
C LEU A 161 -46.66 39.78 6.24
N ASP A 162 -46.76 40.37 5.04
CA ASP A 162 -48.04 40.75 4.43
C ASP A 162 -48.93 39.52 4.19
N ARG A 163 -48.33 38.41 3.76
CA ARG A 163 -49.03 37.12 3.55
C ARG A 163 -49.55 36.53 4.85
N LEU A 164 -48.80 36.69 5.94
CA LEU A 164 -49.20 36.21 7.26
C LEU A 164 -50.38 37.03 7.79
N GLU A 165 -50.37 38.36 7.64
CA GLU A 165 -51.48 39.22 8.05
C GLU A 165 -52.76 38.90 7.27
N GLU A 166 -52.66 38.70 5.95
CA GLU A 166 -53.81 38.32 5.10
C GLU A 166 -54.43 36.98 5.55
N SER A 167 -53.58 36.01 5.87
CA SER A 167 -53.99 34.66 6.32
C SER A 167 -54.62 34.64 7.72
N LEU A 168 -54.36 35.67 8.53
CA LEU A 168 -54.86 35.78 9.90
C LEU A 168 -56.08 36.72 10.02
N SER A 169 -56.54 37.31 8.92
CA SER A 169 -57.66 38.27 8.87
C SER A 169 -58.97 37.75 9.50
N ASP A 170 -59.23 36.45 9.43
CA ASP A 170 -60.43 35.80 9.96
C ASP A 170 -60.37 35.44 11.46
N ILE A 171 -59.22 35.66 12.13
CA ILE A 171 -59.05 35.36 13.56
C ILE A 171 -58.62 36.58 14.36
N HIS A 172 -58.99 36.60 15.65
CA HIS A 172 -58.48 37.60 16.58
C HIS A 172 -57.01 37.30 16.89
N HIS A 173 -56.10 38.04 16.25
CA HIS A 173 -54.67 37.90 16.40
C HIS A 173 -53.98 39.23 16.72
N SER A 174 -52.78 39.15 17.29
CA SER A 174 -51.87 40.29 17.44
C SER A 174 -50.46 39.85 17.09
N LEU A 175 -49.83 40.53 16.13
CA LEU A 175 -48.43 40.34 15.77
C LEU A 175 -47.62 41.50 16.35
N VAL A 176 -46.64 41.18 17.19
CA VAL A 176 -45.75 42.16 17.82
C VAL A 176 -44.34 41.94 17.30
N LYS A 177 -43.79 42.94 16.62
CA LYS A 177 -42.39 42.95 16.18
C LYS A 177 -41.50 43.27 17.36
N ILE A 178 -40.63 42.32 17.72
CA ILE A 178 -39.70 42.44 18.85
C ILE A 178 -38.36 43.03 18.38
N GLY A 179 -37.88 42.58 17.22
CA GLY A 179 -36.60 43.00 16.65
C GLY A 179 -36.41 42.46 15.24
N GLY A 180 -35.22 42.67 14.65
CA GLY A 180 -34.87 42.05 13.36
C GLY A 180 -33.87 42.86 12.53
N GLN A 181 -33.16 42.15 11.65
CA GLN A 181 -32.34 42.73 10.58
C GLN A 181 -33.15 42.76 9.27
N LYS A 182 -32.69 43.46 8.23
CA LYS A 182 -33.47 43.78 7.00
C LYS A 182 -34.23 42.59 6.38
N ASP A 183 -33.70 41.36 6.45
CA ASP A 183 -34.33 40.18 5.84
C ASP A 183 -35.05 39.24 6.82
N LYS A 184 -34.83 39.38 8.13
CA LYS A 184 -35.37 38.49 9.18
C LYS A 184 -35.92 39.27 10.36
N LEU A 185 -37.21 39.11 10.61
CA LEU A 185 -37.97 39.75 11.69
C LEU A 185 -38.17 38.76 12.83
N VAL A 186 -37.85 39.17 14.06
CA VAL A 186 -38.22 38.43 15.28
C VAL A 186 -39.57 38.94 15.74
N MET A 187 -40.56 38.07 15.84
CA MET A 187 -41.93 38.43 16.17
C MET A 187 -42.53 37.53 17.24
N ALA A 188 -43.46 38.10 18.00
CA ALA A 188 -44.37 37.39 18.89
C ALA A 188 -45.76 37.41 18.27
N ALA A 189 -46.36 36.24 18.09
CA ALA A 189 -47.71 36.09 17.59
C ALA A 189 -48.63 35.63 18.72
N PHE A 190 -49.75 36.35 18.90
CA PHE A 190 -50.75 36.07 19.92
C PHE A 190 -52.10 35.73 19.25
N SER A 191 -52.77 34.69 19.76
CA SER A 191 -54.15 34.36 19.38
C SER A 191 -54.94 33.85 20.58
N LEU A 192 -56.27 33.75 20.45
CA LEU A 192 -57.08 33.02 21.44
C LEU A 192 -56.76 31.53 21.39
N LYS A 193 -56.77 30.84 22.54
CA LYS A 193 -56.52 29.38 22.59
C LYS A 193 -57.43 28.55 21.68
N LYS A 194 -58.65 29.02 21.40
CA LYS A 194 -59.60 28.38 20.50
C LYS A 194 -59.10 28.36 19.04
N ASP A 195 -58.29 29.35 18.66
CA ASP A 195 -57.81 29.57 17.28
C ASP A 195 -56.33 29.18 17.13
N LYS A 196 -55.77 28.46 18.12
CA LYS A 196 -54.38 28.01 18.15
C LYS A 196 -54.00 27.26 16.87
N ASP A 197 -54.79 26.27 16.47
CA ASP A 197 -54.50 25.44 15.30
C ASP A 197 -54.58 26.21 13.97
N VAL A 198 -55.32 27.32 13.94
CA VAL A 198 -55.38 28.23 12.78
C VAL A 198 -54.12 29.08 12.73
N LEU A 199 -53.70 29.64 13.88
CA LEU A 199 -52.47 30.42 14.00
C LEU A 199 -51.23 29.59 13.62
N GLU A 200 -51.06 28.39 14.18
CA GLU A 200 -49.90 27.54 13.89
C GLU A 200 -49.79 27.19 12.40
N ARG A 201 -50.94 26.94 11.73
CA ARG A 201 -50.96 26.67 10.28
C ARG A 201 -50.55 27.89 9.47
N ALA A 202 -51.06 29.07 9.82
CA ALA A 202 -50.70 30.33 9.16
C ALA A 202 -49.21 30.67 9.33
N LEU A 203 -48.68 30.50 10.55
CA LEU A 203 -47.26 30.68 10.86
C LEU A 203 -46.38 29.72 10.03
N ARG A 204 -46.76 28.45 9.94
CA ARG A 204 -46.04 27.47 9.10
C ARG A 204 -46.06 27.83 7.63
N SER A 205 -47.20 28.30 7.09
CA SER A 205 -47.29 28.73 5.68
C SER A 205 -46.44 29.96 5.36
N ALA A 206 -46.18 30.82 6.36
CA ALA A 206 -45.34 32.00 6.21
C ALA A 206 -43.84 31.73 6.45
N PHE A 207 -43.44 30.46 6.61
CA PHE A 207 -42.08 30.03 6.96
C PHE A 207 -41.58 30.57 8.31
N PHE A 208 -42.48 30.70 9.29
CA PHE A 208 -42.12 31.09 10.64
C PHE A 208 -41.30 29.99 11.34
N GLN A 209 -40.09 30.33 11.77
CA GLN A 209 -39.26 29.44 12.58
C GLN A 209 -39.56 29.68 14.06
N GLU A 210 -40.31 28.76 14.67
CA GLU A 210 -40.69 28.84 16.07
C GLU A 210 -39.47 28.66 16.99
N LEU A 211 -39.35 29.54 17.98
CA LEU A 211 -38.34 29.48 19.03
C LEU A 211 -38.94 28.72 20.22
N GLU A 212 -38.54 27.46 20.35
CA GLU A 212 -38.94 26.64 21.50
C GLU A 212 -38.09 26.96 22.74
N PHE A 213 -38.77 27.12 23.87
CA PHE A 213 -38.17 27.32 25.19
C PHE A 213 -38.54 26.18 26.14
N PRO A 214 -37.60 25.69 26.96
CA PRO A 214 -37.88 24.64 27.93
C PRO A 214 -38.90 25.13 28.99
N PRO A 215 -39.83 24.27 29.44
CA PRO A 215 -40.80 24.63 30.46
C PRO A 215 -40.11 24.84 31.82
N GLY A 216 -40.47 25.91 32.53
CA GLY A 216 -39.96 26.21 33.88
C GLY A 216 -39.09 27.48 34.01
N LEU A 217 -38.97 28.29 32.96
CA LEU A 217 -38.33 29.61 33.05
C LEU A 217 -39.24 30.59 33.81
N GLN A 218 -38.70 31.29 34.83
CA GLN A 218 -39.44 32.25 35.64
C GLN A 218 -38.74 33.60 35.65
N GLY A 219 -39.51 34.69 35.67
CA GLY A 219 -39.01 36.06 35.69
C GLY A 219 -38.82 36.72 34.32
N PRO A 220 -38.34 37.98 34.31
CA PRO A 220 -38.02 38.73 33.08
C PRO A 220 -36.86 38.09 32.33
N VAL A 221 -36.92 38.13 30.99
CA VAL A 221 -35.90 37.54 30.09
C VAL A 221 -34.49 37.98 30.47
N SER A 222 -34.30 39.25 30.84
CA SER A 222 -32.99 39.78 31.25
C SER A 222 -32.43 39.15 32.52
N GLN A 223 -33.27 38.75 33.48
CA GLN A 223 -32.84 38.03 34.68
C GLN A 223 -32.49 36.58 34.35
N VAL A 224 -33.33 35.89 33.57
CA VAL A 224 -33.06 34.51 33.12
C VAL A 224 -31.76 34.41 32.32
N ILE A 225 -31.51 35.36 31.41
CA ILE A 225 -30.25 35.43 30.66
C ILE A 225 -29.07 35.63 31.61
N LYS A 226 -29.22 36.46 32.65
CA LYS A 226 -28.17 36.72 33.63
C LYS A 226 -27.87 35.48 34.46
N ASP A 227 -28.89 34.80 34.97
CA ASP A 227 -28.74 33.57 35.75
C ASP A 227 -28.05 32.46 34.93
N LEU A 228 -28.47 32.29 33.67
CA LEU A 228 -27.82 31.35 32.75
C LEU A 228 -26.36 31.74 32.45
N LYS A 229 -26.08 33.04 32.28
CA LYS A 229 -24.71 33.55 32.10
C LYS A 229 -23.84 33.38 33.35
N ASP A 230 -24.42 33.47 34.54
CA ASP A 230 -23.71 33.26 35.80
C ASP A 230 -23.39 31.76 36.03
N GLU A 231 -24.18 30.85 35.45
CA GLU A 231 -23.90 29.41 35.47
C GLU A 231 -22.86 28.95 34.44
N LEU A 232 -22.72 29.67 33.31
CA LEU A 232 -21.76 29.34 32.23
C LEU A 232 -20.31 29.17 32.73
N PRO A 233 -19.72 30.09 33.53
CA PRO A 233 -18.34 29.96 34.01
C PRO A 233 -18.08 28.64 34.72
N SER A 234 -19.04 28.16 35.53
CA SER A 234 -18.89 26.91 36.28
C SER A 234 -18.90 25.67 35.37
N LEU A 235 -19.64 25.72 34.26
CA LEU A 235 -19.68 24.66 33.26
C LEU A 235 -18.47 24.70 32.34
N GLU A 236 -18.02 25.91 31.96
CA GLU A 236 -16.79 26.13 31.21
C GLU A 236 -15.57 25.64 31.99
N GLU A 237 -15.52 25.89 33.31
CA GLU A 237 -14.47 25.38 34.18
C GLU A 237 -14.48 23.85 34.23
N LYS A 238 -15.63 23.21 34.42
CA LYS A 238 -15.76 21.74 34.40
C LYS A 238 -15.35 21.15 33.05
N ALA A 239 -15.73 21.78 31.95
CA ALA A 239 -15.33 21.35 30.61
C ALA A 239 -13.82 21.53 30.38
N ALA A 240 -13.23 22.62 30.87
CA ALA A 240 -11.80 22.87 30.82
C ALA A 240 -11.02 21.86 31.67
N GLN A 241 -11.49 21.53 32.87
CA GLN A 241 -10.91 20.49 33.73
C GLN A 241 -10.94 19.12 33.04
N ALA A 242 -12.07 18.75 32.41
CA ALA A 242 -12.17 17.50 31.65
C ALA A 242 -11.22 17.47 30.44
N LYS A 243 -11.06 18.59 29.72
CA LYS A 243 -10.08 18.71 28.62
C LYS A 243 -8.63 18.60 29.11
N ALA A 244 -8.31 19.23 30.23
CA ALA A 244 -6.98 19.13 30.83
C ALA A 244 -6.66 17.69 31.27
N ALA A 245 -7.60 17.02 31.95
CA ALA A 245 -7.48 15.61 32.32
C ALA A 245 -7.34 14.71 31.08
N LYS A 246 -8.09 14.97 30.01
CA LYS A 246 -7.95 14.25 28.73
C LYS A 246 -6.54 14.37 28.15
N GLU A 247 -5.94 15.56 28.18
CA GLU A 247 -4.57 15.77 27.69
C GLU A 247 -3.53 15.09 28.60
N GLU A 248 -3.73 15.11 29.91
CA GLU A 248 -2.89 14.36 30.86
C GLU A 248 -2.94 12.84 30.58
N PHE A 249 -4.14 12.29 30.42
CA PHE A 249 -4.32 10.88 30.08
C PHE A 249 -3.77 10.54 28.70
N ARG A 250 -3.88 11.45 27.72
CA ARG A 250 -3.24 11.28 26.42
C ARG A 250 -1.73 11.12 26.59
N GLN A 251 -1.08 12.00 27.34
CA GLN A 251 0.38 11.94 27.53
C GLN A 251 0.80 10.68 28.30
N LYS A 252 0.05 10.32 29.35
CA LYS A 252 0.31 9.15 30.19
C LYS A 252 0.12 7.83 29.44
N TYR A 253 -0.96 7.71 28.66
CA TYR A 253 -1.39 6.43 28.07
C TYR A 253 -1.13 6.28 26.57
N SER A 254 -0.69 7.34 25.87
CA SER A 254 -0.44 7.29 24.41
C SER A 254 0.47 6.12 24.02
N GLN A 255 1.67 6.05 24.60
CA GLN A 255 2.63 5.00 24.25
C GLN A 255 2.15 3.60 24.68
N VAL A 256 1.51 3.51 25.85
CA VAL A 256 1.01 2.25 26.41
C VAL A 256 -0.10 1.66 25.52
N LEU A 257 -1.11 2.46 25.17
CA LEU A 257 -2.22 2.03 24.32
C LEU A 257 -1.76 1.67 22.91
N LEU A 258 -0.79 2.40 22.34
CA LEU A 258 -0.22 2.06 21.05
C LEU A 258 0.53 0.72 21.08
N VAL A 259 1.37 0.47 22.11
CA VAL A 259 2.05 -0.82 22.27
C VAL A 259 1.05 -1.96 22.47
N MET A 260 0.05 -1.78 23.36
CA MET A 260 -0.98 -2.78 23.61
C MET A 260 -1.78 -3.11 22.35
N ARG A 261 -2.11 -2.10 21.54
CA ARG A 261 -2.79 -2.30 20.25
C ARG A 261 -1.97 -3.18 19.33
N GLU A 262 -0.67 -2.94 19.22
CA GLU A 262 0.20 -3.78 18.38
C GLU A 262 0.37 -5.18 18.93
N GLN A 263 0.52 -5.34 20.25
CA GLN A 263 0.59 -6.67 20.87
C GLN A 263 -0.68 -7.46 20.55
N ALA A 264 -1.86 -6.86 20.78
CA ALA A 264 -3.14 -7.50 20.46
C ALA A 264 -3.26 -7.82 18.96
N TYR A 265 -2.83 -6.91 18.09
CA TYR A 265 -2.89 -7.09 16.64
C TYR A 265 -1.96 -8.21 16.13
N VAL A 266 -0.71 -8.24 16.61
CA VAL A 266 0.25 -9.29 16.25
C VAL A 266 -0.21 -10.64 16.79
N ALA A 267 -0.70 -10.70 18.04
CA ALA A 267 -1.25 -11.93 18.61
C ALA A 267 -2.43 -12.46 17.78
N MET A 268 -3.35 -11.58 17.37
CA MET A 268 -4.47 -11.93 16.49
C MET A 268 -3.98 -12.49 15.14
N ILE A 269 -2.95 -11.90 14.53
CA ILE A 269 -2.36 -12.43 13.29
C ILE A 269 -1.74 -13.81 13.51
N LEU A 270 -1.04 -14.02 14.62
CA LEU A 270 -0.45 -15.33 14.97
C LEU A 270 -1.53 -16.40 15.18
N LEU A 271 -2.65 -16.05 15.81
CA LEU A 271 -3.80 -16.96 15.97
C LEU A 271 -4.46 -17.26 14.63
N ARG A 272 -4.68 -16.27 13.78
CA ARG A 272 -5.20 -16.50 12.42
C ARG A 272 -4.26 -17.36 11.57
N ALA A 273 -2.95 -17.25 11.79
CA ALA A 273 -1.96 -18.11 11.15
C ALA A 273 -2.09 -19.59 11.57
N GLN A 274 -2.68 -19.89 12.75
CA GLN A 274 -2.94 -21.26 13.18
C GLN A 274 -3.84 -22.03 12.22
N ALA A 275 -4.75 -21.35 11.52
CA ALA A 275 -5.62 -21.94 10.50
C ALA A 275 -4.85 -22.63 9.36
N LYS A 276 -3.56 -22.27 9.17
CA LYS A 276 -2.70 -22.84 8.12
C LYS A 276 -1.95 -24.09 8.58
N PHE A 277 -2.00 -24.43 9.87
CA PHE A 277 -1.28 -25.57 10.43
C PHE A 277 -2.09 -26.86 10.35
N GLY A 278 -1.39 -27.99 10.39
CA GLY A 278 -2.03 -29.29 10.60
C GLY A 278 -2.12 -29.62 12.08
N LYS A 279 -3.16 -30.38 12.46
CA LYS A 279 -3.29 -30.97 13.80
C LYS A 279 -3.52 -32.46 13.65
N ILE A 280 -2.73 -33.26 14.36
CA ILE A 280 -2.87 -34.71 14.49
C ILE A 280 -2.95 -34.99 15.99
N ASP A 281 -4.13 -35.39 16.47
CA ASP A 281 -4.43 -35.60 17.89
C ASP A 281 -3.96 -34.41 18.77
N HIS A 282 -2.86 -34.61 19.51
CA HIS A 282 -2.27 -33.62 20.43
C HIS A 282 -0.99 -32.96 19.88
N THR A 283 -0.71 -33.10 18.59
CA THR A 283 0.50 -32.57 17.94
C THR A 283 0.14 -31.65 16.78
N TYR A 284 0.77 -30.47 16.74
CA TYR A 284 0.68 -29.53 15.63
C TYR A 284 1.81 -29.77 14.65
N LEU A 285 1.47 -29.69 13.36
CA LEU A 285 2.38 -29.79 12.24
C LEU A 285 2.42 -28.45 11.51
N LEU A 286 3.57 -27.79 11.58
CA LEU A 286 3.82 -26.52 10.90
C LEU A 286 4.78 -26.78 9.75
N THR A 287 4.44 -26.31 8.56
CA THR A 287 5.32 -26.38 7.39
C THR A 287 5.52 -24.99 6.83
N GLY A 288 6.77 -24.62 6.53
CA GLY A 288 7.07 -23.33 5.92
C GLY A 288 8.44 -23.25 5.28
N TRP A 289 8.68 -22.18 4.54
CA TRP A 289 9.97 -21.88 3.93
C TRP A 289 10.78 -20.96 4.83
N LEU A 290 12.04 -21.33 5.10
CA LEU A 290 12.96 -20.57 5.94
C LEU A 290 14.33 -20.42 5.26
N PRO A 291 14.99 -19.25 5.34
CA PRO A 291 16.37 -19.10 4.89
C PRO A 291 17.33 -20.05 5.59
N VAL A 292 18.26 -20.64 4.83
CA VAL A 292 19.26 -21.60 5.33
C VAL A 292 20.02 -21.06 6.54
N ASN A 293 20.40 -19.78 6.51
CA ASN A 293 21.21 -19.14 7.55
C ASN A 293 20.48 -18.97 8.90
N LEU A 294 19.15 -19.09 8.92
CA LEU A 294 18.32 -18.90 10.12
C LEU A 294 17.88 -20.23 10.74
N TYR A 295 18.08 -21.35 10.04
CA TYR A 295 17.62 -22.67 10.48
C TYR A 295 18.20 -23.06 11.84
N ASP A 296 19.52 -22.97 12.02
CA ASP A 296 20.17 -23.41 13.26
C ASP A 296 19.71 -22.58 14.46
N ARG A 297 19.63 -21.25 14.30
CA ARG A 297 19.11 -20.35 15.35
C ARG A 297 17.66 -20.65 15.70
N LEU A 298 16.81 -20.94 14.71
CA LEU A 298 15.41 -21.28 14.96
C LEU A 298 15.30 -22.61 15.70
N LYS A 299 16.04 -23.61 15.23
CA LYS A 299 16.07 -24.96 15.81
C LYS A 299 16.46 -24.91 17.29
N ASP A 300 17.56 -24.22 17.61
CA ASP A 300 18.05 -24.13 19.00
C ASP A 300 17.03 -23.44 19.91
N ARG A 301 16.37 -22.38 19.42
CA ARG A 301 15.40 -21.62 20.20
C ARG A 301 14.11 -22.40 20.46
N ILE A 302 13.64 -23.16 19.47
CA ILE A 302 12.46 -24.03 19.64
C ILE A 302 12.79 -25.20 20.56
N ILE A 303 13.90 -25.92 20.34
CA ILE A 303 14.30 -27.06 21.18
C ILE A 303 14.44 -26.64 22.65
N LYS A 304 15.06 -25.47 22.90
CA LYS A 304 15.20 -24.93 24.25
C LYS A 304 13.86 -24.56 24.88
N ALA A 305 12.91 -24.05 24.10
CA ALA A 305 11.59 -23.63 24.58
C ALA A 305 10.61 -24.80 24.79
N THR A 306 10.82 -25.92 24.08
CA THR A 306 9.97 -27.12 24.16
C THR A 306 10.57 -28.23 24.99
N GLU A 307 11.66 -27.95 25.72
CA GLU A 307 12.38 -28.95 26.54
C GLU A 307 12.80 -30.19 25.73
N GLY A 308 13.08 -30.01 24.43
CA GLY A 308 13.43 -31.10 23.50
C GLY A 308 12.26 -31.93 22.98
N GLN A 309 11.01 -31.59 23.28
CA GLN A 309 9.83 -32.34 22.84
C GLN A 309 9.33 -31.99 21.43
N ALA A 310 9.96 -31.02 20.75
CA ALA A 310 9.65 -30.68 19.37
C ALA A 310 10.64 -31.33 18.39
N VAL A 311 10.11 -31.82 17.27
CA VAL A 311 10.91 -32.38 16.17
C VAL A 311 10.90 -31.40 15.01
N ILE A 312 12.08 -31.10 14.45
CA ILE A 312 12.25 -30.14 13.37
C ILE A 312 13.04 -30.79 12.24
N ASP A 313 12.34 -31.07 11.14
CA ASP A 313 12.92 -31.62 9.93
C ASP A 313 13.16 -30.53 8.89
N ARG A 314 14.21 -30.70 8.08
CA ARG A 314 14.49 -29.85 6.92
C ARG A 314 14.59 -30.69 5.66
N VAL A 315 14.04 -30.17 4.58
CA VAL A 315 14.14 -30.78 3.25
C VAL A 315 14.54 -29.70 2.25
N ASP A 316 15.50 -30.06 1.40
CA ASP A 316 15.88 -29.21 0.27
C ASP A 316 14.73 -29.10 -0.74
N PRO A 317 14.47 -27.89 -1.29
CA PRO A 317 13.39 -27.69 -2.26
C PRO A 317 13.46 -28.64 -3.46
N GLU A 318 14.67 -29.01 -3.88
CA GLU A 318 14.93 -29.85 -5.06
C GLU A 318 14.54 -31.32 -4.85
N ASP A 319 14.50 -31.79 -3.59
CA ASP A 319 14.17 -33.17 -3.23
C ASP A 319 12.66 -33.40 -3.06
N ILE A 320 11.87 -32.33 -3.01
CA ILE A 320 10.42 -32.41 -2.80
C ILE A 320 9.73 -32.73 -4.13
N ARG A 321 8.93 -33.81 -4.17
CA ARG A 321 8.16 -34.19 -5.37
C ARG A 321 7.13 -33.14 -5.76
N GLU A 322 6.43 -32.56 -4.79
CA GLU A 322 5.37 -31.55 -5.00
C GLU A 322 5.92 -30.25 -5.61
N VAL A 323 7.17 -29.89 -5.28
CA VAL A 323 7.88 -28.75 -5.87
C VAL A 323 8.34 -29.07 -7.30
N ARG A 324 8.82 -30.30 -7.54
CA ARG A 324 9.20 -30.79 -8.87
C ARG A 324 8.01 -30.93 -9.82
N GLU A 325 6.84 -31.26 -9.29
CA GLU A 325 5.56 -31.34 -10.02
C GLU A 325 4.89 -29.96 -10.19
N GLY A 326 5.46 -28.91 -9.59
CA GLY A 326 4.97 -27.53 -9.72
C GLY A 326 3.71 -27.21 -8.91
N ILE A 327 3.32 -28.09 -7.98
CA ILE A 327 2.14 -27.95 -7.12
C ILE A 327 2.39 -26.87 -6.06
N ILE A 328 3.60 -26.82 -5.50
CA ILE A 328 4.00 -25.83 -4.50
C ILE A 328 5.08 -24.94 -5.09
N LYS A 329 4.81 -23.62 -5.18
CA LYS A 329 5.80 -22.63 -5.61
C LYS A 329 6.70 -22.24 -4.43
N ILE A 330 8.00 -22.21 -4.68
CA ILE A 330 8.99 -21.75 -3.69
C ILE A 330 8.93 -20.21 -3.65
N PRO A 331 8.76 -19.58 -2.48
CA PRO A 331 8.83 -18.14 -2.36
C PRO A 331 10.25 -17.64 -2.64
N ILE A 332 10.37 -16.36 -2.95
CA ILE A 332 11.64 -15.75 -3.35
C ILE A 332 11.99 -14.69 -2.35
N LEU A 333 13.19 -14.80 -1.79
CA LEU A 333 13.75 -13.81 -0.90
C LEU A 333 14.98 -13.20 -1.57
N PHE A 334 14.89 -11.90 -1.85
CA PHE A 334 15.99 -11.11 -2.35
C PHE A 334 16.85 -10.62 -1.19
N ASN A 335 18.15 -10.52 -1.42
CA ASN A 335 19.11 -9.96 -0.46
C ASN A 335 20.04 -9.01 -1.22
N ASN A 336 19.47 -7.86 -1.61
CA ASN A 336 20.22 -6.81 -2.29
C ASN A 336 20.66 -5.71 -1.31
N PRO A 337 21.80 -5.05 -1.59
CA PRO A 337 22.26 -3.92 -0.81
C PRO A 337 21.26 -2.75 -0.88
N LEU A 338 21.37 -1.82 0.08
CA LEU A 338 20.48 -0.67 0.24
C LEU A 338 20.31 0.16 -1.04
N LEU A 339 21.36 0.28 -1.86
CA LEU A 339 21.36 1.00 -3.14
C LEU A 339 20.53 0.30 -4.23
N ILE A 340 20.56 -1.03 -4.27
CA ILE A 340 19.88 -1.83 -5.32
C ILE A 340 18.44 -2.20 -4.92
N ARG A 341 18.16 -2.26 -3.62
CA ARG A 341 16.86 -2.64 -3.06
C ARG A 341 15.66 -1.88 -3.67
N PRO A 342 15.71 -0.56 -3.93
CA PRO A 342 14.60 0.15 -4.55
C PRO A 342 14.22 -0.38 -5.93
N PHE A 343 15.21 -0.86 -6.71
CA PHE A 343 14.98 -1.41 -8.04
C PHE A 343 14.30 -2.77 -8.01
N GLU A 344 14.29 -3.48 -6.87
CA GLU A 344 13.52 -4.73 -6.70
C GLU A 344 12.03 -4.47 -6.95
N LYS A 345 11.50 -3.36 -6.43
CA LYS A 345 10.10 -2.97 -6.63
C LYS A 345 9.80 -2.75 -8.11
N LEU A 346 10.69 -2.06 -8.82
CA LEU A 346 10.57 -1.83 -10.25
C LEU A 346 10.59 -3.15 -11.03
N THR A 347 11.49 -4.08 -10.70
CA THR A 347 11.49 -5.42 -11.33
C THR A 347 10.20 -6.19 -11.02
N SER A 348 9.69 -6.10 -9.79
CA SER A 348 8.51 -6.85 -9.36
C SER A 348 7.21 -6.44 -10.07
N LEU A 349 7.15 -5.21 -10.60
CA LEU A 349 6.02 -4.75 -11.42
C LEU A 349 5.92 -5.49 -12.76
N TYR A 350 7.04 -5.91 -13.32
CA TYR A 350 7.07 -6.72 -14.55
C TYR A 350 6.80 -8.20 -14.29
N GLY A 351 7.09 -8.66 -13.07
CA GLY A 351 6.87 -10.02 -12.62
C GLY A 351 7.97 -10.49 -11.69
N THR A 352 7.66 -11.49 -10.86
CA THR A 352 8.67 -12.13 -10.02
C THR A 352 9.42 -13.19 -10.84
N PRO A 353 10.77 -13.19 -10.82
CA PRO A 353 11.55 -14.25 -11.48
C PRO A 353 11.22 -15.60 -10.85
N SER A 354 11.63 -16.70 -11.47
CA SER A 354 11.54 -18.02 -10.83
C SER A 354 12.69 -18.22 -9.83
N TYR A 355 12.48 -19.07 -8.82
CA TYR A 355 13.49 -19.36 -7.78
C TYR A 355 14.87 -19.81 -8.33
N GLN A 356 14.87 -20.52 -9.46
CA GLN A 356 16.09 -21.02 -10.09
C GLN A 356 16.71 -20.04 -11.11
N GLU A 357 16.07 -18.91 -11.39
CA GLU A 357 16.59 -17.92 -12.34
C GLU A 357 17.68 -17.05 -11.72
N VAL A 358 18.44 -16.40 -12.59
CA VAL A 358 19.30 -15.28 -12.23
C VAL A 358 18.42 -14.06 -11.95
N GLU A 359 18.74 -13.37 -10.87
CA GLU A 359 18.03 -12.18 -10.46
C GLU A 359 18.40 -10.98 -11.36
N PRO A 360 17.45 -10.34 -12.06
CA PRO A 360 17.75 -9.29 -13.02
C PRO A 360 17.98 -7.91 -12.38
N THR A 361 17.67 -7.73 -11.10
CA THR A 361 17.58 -6.43 -10.43
C THR A 361 18.87 -5.61 -10.49
N VAL A 362 20.03 -6.25 -10.29
CA VAL A 362 21.33 -5.57 -10.37
C VAL A 362 21.59 -5.02 -11.78
N PHE A 363 21.24 -5.81 -12.81
CA PHE A 363 21.42 -5.42 -14.20
C PHE A 363 20.44 -4.31 -14.59
N LEU A 364 19.19 -4.41 -14.13
CA LEU A 364 18.21 -3.35 -14.30
C LEU A 364 18.70 -2.06 -13.64
N ALA A 365 19.08 -2.09 -12.37
CA ALA A 365 19.55 -0.92 -11.62
C ALA A 365 20.70 -0.22 -12.35
N LEU A 366 21.75 -0.96 -12.71
CA LEU A 366 22.92 -0.40 -13.40
C LEU A 366 22.54 0.20 -14.76
N SER A 367 21.78 -0.54 -15.56
CA SER A 367 21.35 -0.07 -16.89
C SER A 367 20.42 1.13 -16.83
N PHE A 368 19.50 1.16 -15.87
CA PHE A 368 18.54 2.24 -15.68
C PHE A 368 19.25 3.54 -15.30
N VAL A 369 20.14 3.47 -14.31
CA VAL A 369 20.93 4.63 -13.85
C VAL A 369 21.84 5.15 -14.97
N LEU A 370 22.47 4.25 -15.73
CA LEU A 370 23.34 4.63 -16.85
C LEU A 370 22.56 5.28 -17.99
N LEU A 371 21.48 4.66 -18.46
CA LEU A 371 20.66 5.19 -19.55
C LEU A 371 19.98 6.51 -19.16
N PHE A 372 19.50 6.63 -17.92
CA PHE A 372 18.94 7.88 -17.41
C PHE A 372 19.98 9.00 -17.43
N GLY A 373 21.19 8.74 -16.94
CA GLY A 373 22.26 9.71 -16.95
C GLY A 373 22.62 10.14 -18.37
N MET A 374 22.68 9.20 -19.31
CA MET A 374 22.93 9.48 -20.72
C MET A 374 21.84 10.33 -21.38
N MET A 375 20.57 10.12 -21.02
CA MET A 375 19.42 10.86 -21.55
C MET A 375 19.26 12.26 -20.95
N PHE A 376 19.56 12.43 -19.67
CA PHE A 376 19.33 13.67 -18.94
C PHE A 376 20.57 14.56 -18.89
N GLY A 377 21.76 13.98 -18.69
CA GLY A 377 23.06 14.60 -19.04
C GLY A 377 23.30 16.07 -18.69
N ASP A 378 23.00 16.52 -17.46
CA ASP A 378 23.26 17.91 -17.01
C ASP A 378 23.74 17.92 -15.55
N VAL A 379 24.82 18.66 -15.27
CA VAL A 379 25.38 18.80 -13.92
C VAL A 379 24.45 19.54 -12.96
N GLY A 380 23.85 20.65 -13.41
CA GLY A 380 22.98 21.49 -12.61
C GLY A 380 21.68 20.79 -12.26
N HIS A 381 20.96 20.31 -13.27
CA HIS A 381 19.73 19.56 -13.05
C HIS A 381 19.99 18.24 -12.30
N GLY A 382 21.09 17.54 -12.59
CA GLY A 382 21.53 16.35 -11.85
C GLY A 382 21.74 16.62 -10.36
N LEU A 383 22.35 17.76 -10.01
CA LEU A 383 22.53 18.19 -8.61
C LEU A 383 21.19 18.51 -7.94
N VAL A 384 20.25 19.17 -8.63
CA VAL A 384 18.90 19.43 -8.11
C VAL A 384 18.17 18.12 -7.81
N LEU A 385 18.23 17.15 -8.72
CA LEU A 385 17.66 15.81 -8.51
C LEU A 385 18.31 15.11 -7.31
N PHE A 386 19.63 15.19 -7.18
CA PHE A 386 20.34 14.62 -6.03
C PHE A 386 19.90 15.25 -4.70
N LEU A 387 19.79 16.58 -4.64
CA LEU A 387 19.34 17.29 -3.43
C LEU A 387 17.88 16.99 -3.10
N ALA A 388 17.01 16.90 -4.10
CA ALA A 388 15.62 16.49 -3.91
C ALA A 388 15.53 15.05 -3.37
N GLY A 389 16.35 14.13 -3.91
CA GLY A 389 16.45 12.76 -3.43
C GLY A 389 16.95 12.67 -1.99
N LEU A 390 17.97 13.47 -1.64
CA LEU A 390 18.51 13.56 -0.29
C LEU A 390 17.49 14.10 0.72
N TYR A 391 16.68 15.07 0.30
CA TYR A 391 15.59 15.62 1.12
C TYR A 391 14.52 14.55 1.42
N ILE A 392 14.10 13.79 0.39
CA ILE A 392 13.15 12.68 0.54
C ILE A 392 13.74 11.60 1.46
N PHE A 393 15.01 11.23 1.25
CA PHE A 393 15.70 10.21 2.04
C PHE A 393 15.74 10.57 3.54
N ARG A 394 15.98 11.85 3.88
CA ARG A 394 16.08 12.30 5.28
C ARG A 394 14.73 12.57 5.96
N ARG A 395 13.75 13.12 5.24
CA ARG A 395 12.50 13.62 5.85
C ARG A 395 11.32 12.66 5.69
N LEU A 396 11.35 11.80 4.69
CA LEU A 396 10.22 10.95 4.31
C LEU A 396 10.60 9.46 4.33
N TYR A 397 10.74 8.89 5.53
CA TYR A 397 11.09 7.47 5.73
C TYR A 397 10.23 6.49 4.93
N LYS A 398 8.95 6.81 4.68
CA LYS A 398 8.03 5.99 3.88
C LYS A 398 8.43 5.91 2.39
N TYR A 399 9.06 6.95 1.86
CA TYR A 399 9.43 7.08 0.44
C TYR A 399 10.94 7.00 0.21
N MET A 400 11.68 6.47 1.20
CA MET A 400 13.13 6.35 1.17
C MET A 400 13.65 5.65 -0.10
N ASP A 401 12.96 4.59 -0.55
CA ASP A 401 13.34 3.85 -1.76
C ASP A 401 13.34 4.74 -3.02
N TYR A 402 12.34 5.62 -3.17
CA TYR A 402 12.28 6.56 -4.29
C TYR A 402 13.36 7.63 -4.19
N GLY A 403 13.68 8.07 -2.97
CA GLY A 403 14.77 9.01 -2.71
C GLY A 403 16.13 8.45 -3.17
N ILE A 404 16.40 7.17 -2.92
CA ILE A 404 17.65 6.51 -3.34
C ILE A 404 17.75 6.46 -4.86
N ILE A 405 16.69 6.06 -5.57
CA ILE A 405 16.67 6.03 -7.04
C ILE A 405 16.97 7.44 -7.59
N LEU A 406 16.33 8.47 -7.02
CA LEU A 406 16.51 9.85 -7.47
C LEU A 406 17.95 10.36 -7.22
N MET A 407 18.56 9.96 -6.10
CA MET A 407 19.96 10.28 -5.82
C MET A 407 20.90 9.60 -6.82
N GLU A 408 20.72 8.32 -7.11
CA GLU A 408 21.56 7.59 -8.09
C GLU A 408 21.42 8.16 -9.50
N CYS A 409 20.19 8.46 -9.92
CA CYS A 409 19.89 9.13 -11.18
C CYS A 409 20.54 10.53 -11.24
N GLY A 410 20.49 11.30 -10.15
CA GLY A 410 21.10 12.63 -10.06
C GLY A 410 22.62 12.57 -10.17
N VAL A 411 23.28 11.63 -9.49
CA VAL A 411 24.74 11.42 -9.59
C VAL A 411 25.12 11.01 -11.01
N SER A 412 24.40 10.05 -11.59
CA SER A 412 24.67 9.59 -12.97
C SER A 412 24.49 10.73 -13.97
N SER A 413 23.42 11.51 -13.87
CA SER A 413 23.20 12.66 -14.74
C SER A 413 24.29 13.72 -14.57
N ALA A 414 24.76 13.99 -13.35
CA ALA A 414 25.86 14.92 -13.14
C ALA A 414 27.17 14.42 -13.75
N VAL A 415 27.45 13.11 -13.68
CA VAL A 415 28.62 12.51 -14.34
C VAL A 415 28.54 12.66 -15.86
N PHE A 416 27.40 12.32 -16.47
CA PHE A 416 27.21 12.49 -17.92
C PHE A 416 27.17 13.95 -18.35
N GLY A 417 26.59 14.85 -17.54
CA GLY A 417 26.62 16.30 -17.76
C GLY A 417 28.04 16.85 -17.75
N ALA A 418 28.89 16.39 -16.83
CA ALA A 418 30.30 16.76 -16.83
C ALA A 418 31.06 16.22 -18.05
N LEU A 419 30.69 15.03 -18.54
CA LEU A 419 31.25 14.45 -19.78
C LEU A 419 30.83 15.24 -21.03
N TYR A 420 29.59 15.75 -21.06
CA TYR A 420 29.07 16.57 -22.15
C TYR A 420 29.46 18.06 -22.05
N GLY A 421 29.89 18.52 -20.87
CA GLY A 421 30.20 19.93 -20.60
C GLY A 421 28.96 20.81 -20.38
N SER A 422 27.80 20.23 -20.05
CA SER A 422 26.55 20.98 -19.83
C SER A 422 26.29 21.24 -18.34
N VAL A 423 26.16 22.52 -17.97
CA VAL A 423 25.78 22.97 -16.62
C VAL A 423 24.55 23.87 -16.73
N PHE A 424 23.38 23.40 -16.30
CA PHE A 424 22.10 24.12 -16.45
C PHE A 424 21.82 24.54 -17.90
N GLY A 425 22.11 23.68 -18.87
CA GLY A 425 22.00 23.97 -20.30
C GLY A 425 23.04 24.98 -20.84
N LEU A 426 23.96 25.49 -20.01
CA LEU A 426 25.06 26.35 -20.47
C LEU A 426 26.23 25.47 -20.91
N GLU A 427 26.48 25.43 -22.23
CA GLU A 427 27.53 24.61 -22.86
C GLU A 427 28.93 25.27 -22.84
N ASP A 428 29.06 26.50 -22.34
CA ASP A 428 30.28 27.33 -22.46
C ASP A 428 31.16 27.38 -21.19
N LEU A 429 30.70 26.86 -20.04
CA LEU A 429 31.45 27.00 -18.77
C LEU A 429 32.53 25.94 -18.55
N ILE A 430 32.39 24.74 -19.14
CA ILE A 430 33.33 23.63 -18.96
C ILE A 430 33.61 23.03 -20.34
N PRO A 431 34.89 22.86 -20.76
CA PRO A 431 35.19 22.17 -22.01
C PRO A 431 34.69 20.72 -21.92
N ALA A 432 33.86 20.31 -22.88
CA ALA A 432 33.35 18.94 -22.94
C ALA A 432 34.52 17.94 -22.99
N LEU A 433 34.62 17.08 -21.97
CA LEU A 433 35.69 16.09 -21.84
C LEU A 433 35.52 14.90 -22.79
N TRP A 434 34.33 14.67 -23.35
CA TRP A 434 34.07 13.50 -24.19
C TRP A 434 33.46 13.80 -25.57
N LEU A 435 32.24 14.33 -25.65
CA LEU A 435 31.53 14.57 -26.91
C LEU A 435 30.44 15.62 -26.67
N HIS A 436 30.36 16.63 -27.53
CA HIS A 436 29.18 17.49 -27.60
C HIS A 436 28.08 16.76 -28.37
N PRO A 437 26.94 16.40 -27.75
CA PRO A 437 25.85 15.70 -28.43
C PRO A 437 25.38 16.41 -29.69
N MET A 438 25.39 17.76 -29.69
CA MET A 438 24.94 18.61 -30.79
C MET A 438 25.92 18.73 -31.96
N LYS A 439 27.24 18.53 -31.76
CA LYS A 439 28.23 18.64 -32.85
C LYS A 439 28.36 17.37 -33.67
N ASP A 440 28.10 16.21 -33.07
CA ASP A 440 28.32 14.88 -33.68
C ASP A 440 27.11 13.94 -33.45
N ILE A 441 25.92 14.39 -33.87
CA ILE A 441 24.64 13.65 -33.73
C ILE A 441 24.76 12.20 -34.22
N ASN A 442 25.36 11.99 -35.39
CA ASN A 442 25.53 10.66 -35.97
C ASN A 442 26.39 9.72 -35.10
N ARG A 443 27.48 10.23 -34.50
CA ARG A 443 28.33 9.42 -33.60
C ARG A 443 27.60 9.10 -32.30
N PHE A 444 26.85 10.06 -31.77
CA PHE A 444 26.08 9.86 -30.54
C PHE A 444 24.95 8.84 -30.73
N MET A 445 24.21 8.91 -31.84
CA MET A 445 23.21 7.88 -32.21
C MET A 445 23.85 6.49 -32.36
N MET A 446 25.06 6.41 -32.92
CA MET A 446 25.81 5.16 -33.06
C MET A 446 26.23 4.57 -31.71
N ILE A 447 26.71 5.41 -30.78
CA ILE A 447 27.07 4.99 -29.41
C ILE A 447 25.83 4.48 -28.68
N SER A 448 24.70 5.17 -28.79
CA SER A 448 23.44 4.76 -28.18
C SER A 448 22.96 3.40 -28.73
N ALA A 449 23.06 3.20 -30.05
CA ALA A 449 22.78 1.91 -30.67
C ALA A 449 23.76 0.82 -30.19
N ALA A 450 25.05 1.12 -30.05
CA ALA A 450 26.06 0.18 -29.55
C ALA A 450 25.78 -0.25 -28.09
N ILE A 451 25.38 0.69 -27.23
CA ILE A 451 24.94 0.40 -25.85
C ILE A 451 23.71 -0.49 -25.86
N GLY A 452 22.74 -0.21 -26.74
CA GLY A 452 21.57 -1.05 -26.95
C GLY A 452 21.93 -2.49 -27.35
N ILE A 453 22.86 -2.66 -28.29
CA ILE A 453 23.38 -3.97 -28.69
C ILE A 453 24.06 -4.68 -27.51
N GLY A 454 24.84 -3.95 -26.72
CA GLY A 454 25.47 -4.47 -25.51
C GLY A 454 24.44 -4.96 -24.47
N MET A 455 23.39 -4.18 -24.23
CA MET A 455 22.33 -4.52 -23.28
C MET A 455 21.49 -5.72 -23.72
N ILE A 456 21.10 -5.78 -25.00
CA ILE A 456 20.37 -6.92 -25.54
C ILE A 456 21.26 -8.18 -25.47
N SER A 457 22.54 -8.05 -25.81
CA SER A 457 23.51 -9.14 -25.69
C SER A 457 23.65 -9.63 -24.25
N LEU A 458 23.70 -8.71 -23.27
CA LEU A 458 23.73 -9.08 -21.85
C LEU A 458 22.47 -9.86 -21.45
N GLY A 459 21.29 -9.41 -21.88
CA GLY A 459 20.02 -10.12 -21.64
C GLY A 459 20.01 -11.54 -22.23
N LEU A 460 20.52 -11.70 -23.46
CA LEU A 460 20.65 -13.01 -24.11
C LEU A 460 21.63 -13.93 -23.37
N VAL A 461 22.76 -13.40 -22.91
CA VAL A 461 23.74 -14.15 -22.10
C VAL A 461 23.12 -14.59 -20.77
N LEU A 462 22.38 -13.72 -20.08
CA LEU A 462 21.67 -14.07 -18.85
C LEU A 462 20.63 -15.17 -19.09
N ASN A 463 19.91 -15.10 -20.21
CA ASN A 463 18.97 -16.16 -20.58
C ASN A 463 19.68 -17.51 -20.85
N LEU A 464 20.84 -17.47 -21.52
CA LEU A 464 21.65 -18.67 -21.76
C LEU A 464 22.11 -19.30 -20.44
N ILE A 465 22.57 -18.48 -19.48
CA ILE A 465 22.94 -18.94 -18.14
C ILE A 465 21.74 -19.59 -17.43
N ASN A 466 20.54 -19.01 -17.56
CA ASN A 466 19.31 -19.58 -17.00
C ASN A 466 18.97 -20.96 -17.59
N ILE A 467 19.09 -21.14 -18.91
CA ILE A 467 18.83 -22.41 -19.61
C ILE A 467 19.80 -23.49 -19.12
N VAL A 468 21.10 -23.17 -19.07
CA VAL A 468 22.14 -24.11 -18.60
C VAL A 468 21.88 -24.51 -17.14
N LYS A 469 21.50 -23.54 -16.30
CA LYS A 469 21.21 -23.77 -14.88
C LYS A 469 19.95 -24.64 -14.67
N ARG A 470 18.92 -24.47 -15.49
CA ARG A 470 17.69 -25.31 -15.49
C ARG A 470 17.91 -26.70 -16.09
N ARG A 471 19.09 -26.99 -16.67
CA ARG A 471 19.42 -28.23 -17.39
C ARG A 471 18.44 -28.55 -18.53
N SER A 472 17.76 -27.54 -19.08
CA SER A 472 16.80 -27.70 -20.18
C SER A 472 17.53 -27.67 -21.54
N TRP A 473 18.34 -28.69 -21.82
CA TRP A 473 19.12 -28.80 -23.07
C TRP A 473 18.27 -28.67 -24.35
N SER A 474 16.98 -29.01 -24.27
CA SER A 474 16.04 -28.86 -25.38
C SER A 474 15.63 -27.41 -25.66
N GLU A 475 15.84 -26.48 -24.74
CA GLU A 475 15.54 -25.05 -24.91
C GLU A 475 16.74 -24.26 -25.45
N LEU A 476 17.93 -24.87 -25.43
CA LEU A 476 19.16 -24.26 -25.94
C LEU A 476 19.09 -23.95 -27.45
N LEU A 477 18.35 -24.76 -28.20
CA LEU A 477 18.18 -24.62 -29.66
C LEU A 477 17.03 -23.67 -30.05
N SER A 478 16.39 -23.03 -29.07
CA SER A 478 15.20 -22.20 -29.31
C SER A 478 15.53 -20.78 -29.75
N ALA A 479 14.49 -20.07 -30.18
CA ALA A 479 14.56 -18.65 -30.51
C ALA A 479 15.01 -17.77 -29.34
N GLY A 480 14.76 -18.19 -28.10
CA GLY A 480 15.30 -17.54 -26.89
C GLY A 480 16.68 -18.08 -26.48
N GLY A 481 17.15 -19.17 -27.06
CA GLY A 481 18.38 -19.86 -26.70
C GLY A 481 19.61 -19.40 -27.48
N LEU A 482 20.57 -20.31 -27.62
CA LEU A 482 21.85 -20.07 -28.29
C LEU A 482 21.66 -19.69 -29.76
N VAL A 483 20.69 -20.31 -30.44
CA VAL A 483 20.41 -20.07 -31.87
C VAL A 483 19.94 -18.63 -32.10
N GLY A 484 19.01 -18.15 -31.29
CA GLY A 484 18.56 -16.76 -31.34
C GLY A 484 19.66 -15.76 -30.98
N ALA A 485 20.50 -16.08 -29.98
CA ALA A 485 21.63 -15.23 -29.61
C ALA A 485 22.69 -15.13 -30.74
N LEU A 486 23.04 -16.26 -31.37
CA LEU A 486 23.94 -16.28 -32.52
C LEU A 486 23.38 -15.52 -33.71
N LEU A 487 22.08 -15.65 -33.98
CA LEU A 487 21.40 -14.90 -35.04
C LEU A 487 21.47 -13.40 -34.75
N TYR A 488 21.21 -12.99 -33.50
CA TYR A 488 21.30 -11.60 -33.09
C TYR A 488 22.72 -11.04 -33.27
N TRP A 489 23.75 -11.75 -32.78
CA TRP A 489 25.14 -11.30 -32.90
C TRP A 489 25.62 -11.24 -34.34
N LEU A 490 25.16 -12.15 -35.21
CA LEU A 490 25.47 -12.10 -36.63
C LEU A 490 24.85 -10.87 -37.31
N LEU A 491 23.57 -10.58 -37.03
CA LEU A 491 22.88 -9.39 -37.55
C LEU A 491 23.50 -8.09 -37.01
N ALA A 492 23.77 -8.03 -35.71
CA ALA A 492 24.41 -6.88 -35.07
C ALA A 492 25.84 -6.67 -35.58
N GLY A 493 26.62 -7.73 -35.75
CA GLY A 493 27.98 -7.67 -36.29
C GLY A 493 28.02 -7.17 -37.74
N LEU A 494 27.06 -7.60 -38.58
CA LEU A 494 26.91 -7.09 -39.94
C LEU A 494 26.56 -5.60 -39.95
N ALA A 495 25.65 -5.17 -39.08
CA ALA A 495 25.24 -3.77 -38.95
C ALA A 495 26.41 -2.89 -38.48
N ILE A 496 27.15 -3.31 -37.44
CA ILE A 496 28.33 -2.60 -36.94
C ILE A 496 29.39 -2.48 -38.03
N ARG A 497 29.64 -3.56 -38.77
CA ARG A 497 30.61 -3.56 -39.87
C ARG A 497 30.22 -2.61 -41.01
N TYR A 498 28.96 -2.65 -41.43
CA TYR A 498 28.43 -1.75 -42.46
C TYR A 498 28.68 -0.28 -42.08
N VAL A 499 28.50 0.04 -40.80
CA VAL A 499 28.67 1.40 -40.28
C VAL A 499 30.15 1.81 -40.13
N LEU A 500 31.04 0.90 -39.72
CA LEU A 500 32.47 1.22 -39.47
C LEU A 500 33.35 1.16 -40.72
N SER A 501 33.10 0.21 -41.64
CA SER A 501 34.02 -0.10 -42.75
C SER A 501 33.37 0.01 -44.14
N GLY A 502 32.13 0.49 -44.23
CA GLY A 502 31.37 0.59 -45.47
C GLY A 502 30.70 -0.74 -45.88
N PRO A 503 30.20 -0.86 -47.12
CA PRO A 503 29.42 -2.01 -47.54
C PRO A 503 30.25 -3.31 -47.43
N PRO A 504 29.71 -4.37 -46.79
CA PRO A 504 30.41 -5.64 -46.64
C PRO A 504 30.68 -6.29 -48.00
N LEU A 505 31.73 -7.11 -48.06
CA LEU A 505 32.10 -7.79 -49.30
C LEU A 505 30.97 -8.75 -49.72
N PRO A 506 30.76 -8.99 -51.04
CA PRO A 506 29.72 -9.90 -51.51
C PRO A 506 29.80 -11.31 -50.90
N VAL A 507 31.02 -11.77 -50.60
CA VAL A 507 31.30 -13.07 -49.95
C VAL A 507 30.75 -13.12 -48.52
N GLU A 508 30.83 -12.01 -47.78
CA GLU A 508 30.39 -11.95 -46.38
C GLU A 508 28.88 -11.88 -46.28
N ILE A 509 28.24 -11.19 -47.23
CA ILE A 509 26.78 -11.15 -47.33
C ILE A 509 26.25 -12.54 -47.68
N THR A 510 26.91 -13.27 -48.58
CA THR A 510 26.49 -14.64 -48.94
C THR A 510 26.70 -15.63 -47.79
N VAL A 511 27.83 -15.55 -47.09
CA VAL A 511 28.06 -16.35 -45.87
C VAL A 511 27.06 -16.00 -44.77
N ALA A 512 26.81 -14.72 -44.50
CA ALA A 512 25.84 -14.29 -43.49
C ALA A 512 24.41 -14.72 -43.81
N LYS A 513 24.00 -14.67 -45.09
CA LYS A 513 22.71 -15.19 -45.56
C LYS A 513 22.62 -16.70 -45.37
N ALA A 514 23.66 -17.45 -45.74
CA ALA A 514 23.70 -18.91 -45.57
C ALA A 514 23.61 -19.32 -44.09
N VAL A 515 24.37 -18.66 -43.22
CA VAL A 515 24.36 -18.91 -41.77
C VAL A 515 23.03 -18.49 -41.15
N SER A 516 22.47 -17.34 -41.53
CA SER A 516 21.14 -16.90 -41.05
C SER A 516 20.04 -17.87 -41.47
N ALA A 517 20.05 -18.32 -42.73
CA ALA A 517 19.10 -19.31 -43.23
C ALA A 517 19.22 -20.65 -42.47
N LEU A 518 20.44 -21.08 -42.17
CA LEU A 518 20.68 -22.28 -41.36
C LEU A 518 20.17 -22.12 -39.93
N LEU A 519 20.43 -20.99 -39.28
CA LEU A 519 19.96 -20.72 -37.91
C LEU A 519 18.43 -20.62 -37.84
N LEU A 520 17.80 -19.94 -38.80
CA LEU A 520 16.33 -19.88 -38.91
C LEU A 520 15.73 -21.26 -39.16
N PHE A 521 16.36 -22.08 -40.01
CA PHE A 521 15.93 -23.45 -40.27
C PHE A 521 15.99 -24.32 -39.00
N ILE A 522 17.07 -24.20 -38.21
CA ILE A 522 17.19 -24.88 -36.90
C ILE A 522 16.07 -24.43 -35.96
N MET A 523 15.75 -23.13 -35.95
CA MET A 523 14.71 -22.55 -35.09
C MET A 523 13.31 -23.07 -35.44
N ILE A 524 13.00 -23.20 -36.74
CA ILE A 524 11.70 -23.68 -37.24
C ILE A 524 11.52 -25.18 -36.92
N ILE A 525 12.60 -25.96 -36.98
CA ILE A 525 12.58 -27.42 -36.78
C ILE A 525 12.60 -27.83 -35.30
N GLU A 526 13.03 -26.94 -34.41
CA GLU A 526 13.16 -27.25 -33.00
C GLU A 526 11.83 -27.69 -32.36
N ARG A 527 10.73 -26.96 -32.59
CA ARG A 527 9.39 -27.28 -32.05
C ARG A 527 8.88 -28.66 -32.48
N PRO A 528 8.83 -29.02 -33.78
CA PRO A 528 8.38 -30.33 -34.21
C PRO A 528 9.29 -31.46 -33.70
N VAL A 529 10.60 -31.25 -33.61
CA VAL A 529 11.55 -32.22 -33.02
C VAL A 529 11.28 -32.40 -31.52
N ARG A 530 11.05 -31.31 -30.78
CA ARG A 530 10.72 -31.36 -29.34
C ARG A 530 9.41 -32.11 -29.10
N ALA A 531 8.39 -31.86 -29.93
CA ALA A 531 7.13 -32.58 -29.89
C ALA A 531 7.32 -34.08 -30.17
N LEU A 532 8.17 -34.46 -31.13
CA LEU A 532 8.45 -35.86 -31.48
C LEU A 532 9.22 -36.60 -30.36
N VAL A 533 10.19 -35.94 -29.72
CA VAL A 533 10.93 -36.50 -28.56
C VAL A 533 10.00 -36.66 -27.36
N ARG A 534 9.08 -35.70 -27.13
CA ARG A 534 8.07 -35.79 -26.08
C ARG A 534 7.06 -36.90 -26.35
N ARG A 535 6.67 -37.14 -27.61
CA ARG A 535 5.87 -38.31 -28.05
C ARG A 535 6.57 -39.63 -27.71
N ARG A 536 7.88 -39.76 -27.98
CA ARG A 536 8.65 -40.98 -27.62
C ARG A 536 8.74 -41.20 -26.11
N LYS A 537 8.92 -40.13 -25.31
CA LYS A 537 8.96 -40.22 -23.84
C LYS A 537 7.59 -40.48 -23.21
N ALA A 538 6.52 -39.87 -23.72
CA ALA A 538 5.15 -40.10 -23.26
C ALA A 538 4.67 -41.52 -23.59
N ARG A 539 5.01 -42.04 -24.79
CA ARG A 539 4.72 -43.43 -25.20
C ARG A 539 5.48 -44.46 -24.34
N LYS A 540 6.68 -44.12 -23.83
CA LYS A 540 7.42 -44.92 -22.83
C LYS A 540 6.85 -44.86 -21.40
N LYS A 541 6.05 -43.84 -21.06
CA LYS A 541 5.46 -43.63 -19.72
C LYS A 541 3.96 -43.94 -19.64
N GLY A 542 3.36 -44.53 -20.67
CA GLY A 542 1.95 -44.94 -20.65
C GLY A 542 0.91 -43.81 -20.58
N ALA A 543 1.31 -42.55 -20.82
CA ALA A 543 0.40 -41.42 -20.76
C ALA A 543 -0.41 -41.28 -22.06
N LYS A 544 -1.74 -41.11 -21.96
CA LYS A 544 -2.63 -40.87 -23.09
C LYS A 544 -2.18 -39.60 -23.85
N PRO A 545 -2.08 -39.62 -25.19
CA PRO A 545 -1.75 -38.43 -25.94
C PRO A 545 -2.94 -37.48 -25.92
N GLY A 546 -2.80 -36.33 -25.26
CA GLY A 546 -3.71 -35.21 -25.47
C GLY A 546 -3.65 -34.74 -26.93
N GLU A 547 -4.76 -34.19 -27.44
CA GLU A 547 -4.86 -33.60 -28.77
C GLU A 547 -3.75 -32.56 -28.95
N GLN A 548 -2.81 -32.85 -29.82
CA GLN A 548 -1.71 -31.95 -30.17
C GLN A 548 -1.89 -31.47 -31.60
N PRO A 549 -1.51 -30.21 -31.89
CA PRO A 549 -1.62 -29.63 -33.21
C PRO A 549 -0.96 -30.51 -34.30
N GLY A 550 -1.51 -30.46 -35.52
CA GLY A 550 -0.93 -31.13 -36.68
C GLY A 550 0.51 -30.67 -36.94
N LEU A 551 1.32 -31.52 -37.59
CA LEU A 551 2.70 -31.16 -37.95
C LEU A 551 2.77 -29.85 -38.76
N GLY A 552 1.79 -29.60 -39.62
CA GLY A 552 1.69 -28.35 -40.38
C GLY A 552 1.46 -27.10 -39.52
N THR A 553 0.61 -27.18 -38.50
CA THR A 553 0.34 -26.04 -37.61
C THR A 553 1.53 -25.76 -36.69
N MET A 554 2.26 -26.80 -36.24
CA MET A 554 3.49 -26.62 -35.46
C MET A 554 4.60 -25.92 -36.24
N VAL A 555 4.75 -26.22 -37.54
CA VAL A 555 5.74 -25.57 -38.42
C VAL A 555 5.33 -24.14 -38.74
N LEU A 556 4.04 -23.88 -38.94
CA LEU A 556 3.53 -22.52 -39.13
C LEU A 556 3.77 -21.67 -37.87
N GLU A 557 3.44 -22.19 -36.69
CA GLU A 557 3.69 -21.51 -35.41
C GLU A 557 5.17 -21.22 -35.18
N SER A 558 6.06 -22.18 -35.45
CA SER A 558 7.51 -21.97 -35.29
C SER A 558 8.06 -20.94 -36.28
N THR A 559 7.52 -20.88 -37.50
CA THR A 559 7.89 -19.87 -38.50
C THR A 559 7.43 -18.47 -38.07
N ILE A 560 6.21 -18.35 -37.56
CA ILE A 560 5.68 -17.07 -37.05
C ILE A 560 6.49 -16.61 -35.83
N GLU A 561 6.78 -17.50 -34.88
CA GLU A 561 7.60 -17.17 -33.70
C GLU A 561 9.03 -16.78 -34.10
N ALA A 562 9.58 -17.43 -35.12
CA ALA A 562 10.88 -17.09 -35.65
C ALA A 562 10.91 -15.68 -36.25
N LEU A 563 9.90 -15.35 -37.06
CA LEU A 563 9.74 -14.01 -37.61
C LEU A 563 9.54 -12.96 -36.52
N ASP A 564 8.65 -13.23 -35.54
CA ASP A 564 8.41 -12.35 -34.40
C ASP A 564 9.69 -12.11 -33.59
N SER A 565 10.50 -13.15 -33.37
CA SER A 565 11.78 -13.02 -32.65
C SER A 565 12.76 -12.09 -33.37
N VAL A 566 12.90 -12.23 -34.69
CA VAL A 566 13.76 -11.34 -35.50
C VAL A 566 13.24 -9.90 -35.49
N LEU A 567 11.93 -9.72 -35.65
CA LEU A 567 11.30 -8.40 -35.61
C LEU A 567 11.49 -7.73 -34.25
N ARG A 568 11.36 -8.47 -33.15
CA ARG A 568 11.61 -7.98 -31.79
C ARG A 568 13.06 -7.57 -31.58
N PHE A 569 14.02 -8.37 -32.06
CA PHE A 569 15.43 -7.99 -31.97
C PHE A 569 15.74 -6.69 -32.71
N LEU A 570 15.20 -6.52 -33.91
CA LEU A 570 15.36 -5.29 -34.68
C LEU A 570 14.69 -4.10 -33.98
N ALA A 571 13.42 -4.25 -33.59
CA ALA A 571 12.66 -3.18 -32.93
C ALA A 571 13.29 -2.76 -31.60
N ASN A 572 13.72 -3.72 -30.77
CA ASN A 572 14.38 -3.43 -29.50
C ASN A 572 15.73 -2.74 -29.69
N THR A 573 16.50 -3.13 -30.71
CA THR A 573 17.79 -2.49 -31.01
C THR A 573 17.59 -1.06 -31.50
N VAL A 574 16.68 -0.84 -32.45
CA VAL A 574 16.36 0.50 -32.98
C VAL A 574 15.75 1.40 -31.89
N SER A 575 15.01 0.84 -30.94
CA SER A 575 14.44 1.57 -29.82
C SER A 575 15.50 2.32 -28.98
N PHE A 576 16.74 1.82 -28.90
CA PHE A 576 17.82 2.52 -28.17
C PHE A 576 18.27 3.81 -28.86
N VAL A 577 17.93 4.04 -30.12
CA VAL A 577 18.14 5.36 -30.76
C VAL A 577 17.34 6.46 -30.04
N ARG A 578 16.24 6.11 -29.36
CA ARG A 578 15.46 7.07 -28.56
C ARG A 578 16.26 7.68 -27.42
N VAL A 579 17.18 6.93 -26.81
CA VAL A 579 18.06 7.42 -25.75
C VAL A 579 18.90 8.60 -26.27
N ALA A 580 19.43 8.47 -27.49
CA ALA A 580 20.13 9.56 -28.15
C ALA A 580 19.20 10.75 -28.46
N ALA A 581 18.00 10.49 -28.97
CA ALA A 581 17.03 11.54 -29.28
C ALA A 581 16.63 12.36 -28.04
N PHE A 582 16.40 11.72 -26.89
CA PHE A 582 16.06 12.41 -25.65
C PHE A 582 17.21 13.29 -25.13
N ALA A 583 18.45 12.80 -25.20
CA ALA A 583 19.59 13.63 -24.80
C ALA A 583 19.76 14.85 -25.72
N LEU A 584 19.53 14.68 -27.03
CA LEU A 584 19.55 15.79 -27.99
C LEU A 584 18.44 16.81 -27.69
N THR A 585 17.23 16.36 -27.37
CA THR A 585 16.15 17.28 -26.99
C THR A 585 16.44 18.03 -25.70
N HIS A 586 17.12 17.39 -24.74
CA HIS A 586 17.50 18.05 -23.49
C HIS A 586 18.63 19.04 -23.69
N ALA A 587 19.63 18.70 -24.52
CA ALA A 587 20.70 19.63 -24.89
C ALA A 587 20.21 20.82 -25.74
N ALA A 588 19.07 20.67 -26.42
CA ALA A 588 18.47 21.74 -27.24
C ALA A 588 17.53 22.68 -26.45
N LEU A 589 17.14 22.32 -25.23
CA LEU A 589 16.31 23.10 -24.30
C LEU A 589 17.18 23.94 -23.39
#